data_AF-A0A9W9BDX8-F1
#
_entry.id   AF-A0A9W9BDX8-F1
#
_cell.length_a   1.000
_cell.length_b   1.000
_cell.length_c   1.000
_cell.angle_alpha   90.00
_cell.angle_beta   90.00
_cell.angle_gamma   90.00
#
_symmetry.space_group_name_H-M   'P 1'
#
loop_
_entity.id
_entity.type
_entity.pdbx_description
1 polymer ?
#
loop_
_entity_poly.entity_id
_entity_poly.type
_entity_poly.pdbx_seq_one_letter_code
_entity_poly.pdbx_strand_id
1 'polypeptide(L)'
;MSHPPEPPPLFGATSSFITERARQLIQRLRQAQRQIMDTLSPEDASFSNILMPLAQAENAASADRWLVTSYRNFSPDANITATLFEDFELEITLHKNLFNHNAVLRKDELLDC
;
A
#
# COMPACT_ATOMS: atom_id res chain seq x y z
N MET A 1 30.22 14.99 3.01
CA MET A 1 29.67 13.64 3.27
C MET A 1 28.16 13.77 3.21
N SER A 2 27.53 13.17 2.21
CA SER A 2 26.08 13.15 2.05
C SER A 2 25.50 12.22 3.12
N HIS A 3 24.72 12.77 4.03
CA HIS A 3 23.88 11.93 4.89
C HIS A 3 22.84 11.23 4.02
N PRO A 4 22.52 9.94 4.29
CA PRO A 4 21.38 9.30 3.65
C PRO A 4 20.13 10.14 3.97
N PRO A 5 19.25 10.37 2.99
CA PRO A 5 18.05 11.19 3.20
C PRO A 5 17.11 10.57 4.26
N GLU A 6 17.18 9.25 4.47
CA GLU A 6 16.39 8.57 5.49
C GLU A 6 17.21 8.17 6.72
N PRO A 7 16.69 8.45 7.93
CA PRO A 7 17.29 7.99 9.17
C PRO A 7 17.24 6.45 9.27
N PRO A 8 18.18 5.83 10.00
CA PRO A 8 18.20 4.38 10.20
C PRO A 8 16.90 3.90 10.89
N PRO A 9 16.43 2.68 10.58
CA PRO A 9 15.25 2.10 11.22
C PRO A 9 15.42 2.01 12.75
N LEU A 10 14.43 2.48 13.50
CA LEU A 10 14.41 2.39 14.96
C LEU A 10 13.77 1.05 15.39
N PHE A 11 14.59 0.13 15.89
CA PHE A 11 14.16 -1.20 16.35
C PHE A 11 13.55 -1.23 17.76
N GLY A 12 13.39 -0.07 18.42
CA GLY A 12 12.80 0.04 19.77
C GLY A 12 11.26 0.09 19.80
N ALA A 13 10.61 -0.24 18.69
CA ALA A 13 9.16 -0.19 18.57
C ALA A 13 8.49 -1.29 19.42
N THR A 14 7.43 -0.91 20.15
CA THR A 14 6.59 -1.87 20.88
C THR A 14 5.59 -2.54 19.93
N SER A 15 5.09 -3.72 20.32
CA SER A 15 4.02 -4.42 19.57
C SER A 15 2.83 -3.49 19.32
N SER A 16 2.41 -2.72 20.32
CA SER A 16 1.33 -1.73 20.20
C SER A 16 1.60 -0.62 19.17
N PHE A 17 2.84 -0.13 19.09
CA PHE A 17 3.24 0.88 18.11
C PHE A 17 3.17 0.30 16.70
N ILE A 18 3.67 -0.92 16.49
CA ILE A 18 3.65 -1.58 15.19
C ILE A 18 2.22 -1.92 14.75
N THR A 19 1.35 -2.37 15.67
CA THR A 19 -0.07 -2.58 15.37
C THR A 19 -0.75 -1.29 14.93
N GLU A 20 -0.49 -0.19 15.61
CA GLU A 20 -1.08 1.11 15.25
C GLU A 20 -0.58 1.60 13.89
N ARG A 21 0.72 1.44 13.61
CA ARG A 21 1.30 1.72 12.30
C ARG A 21 0.65 0.87 11.20
N ALA A 22 0.44 -0.43 11.44
CA ALA A 22 -0.24 -1.32 10.50
C ALA A 22 -1.68 -0.84 10.21
N ARG A 23 -2.43 -0.45 11.24
CA ARG A 23 -3.80 0.09 11.04
C ARG A 23 -3.81 1.37 10.22
N GLN A 24 -2.90 2.31 10.52
CA GLN A 24 -2.80 3.56 9.77
C GLN A 24 -2.42 3.31 8.30
N LEU A 25 -1.51 2.38 8.06
CA LEU A 25 -1.11 1.97 6.72
C LEU A 25 -2.29 1.40 5.93
N ILE A 26 -3.03 0.45 6.52
CA ILE A 26 -4.25 -0.15 5.95
C ILE A 26 -5.28 0.94 5.63
N GLN A 27 -5.52 1.88 6.55
CA GLN A 27 -6.49 2.96 6.35
C GLN A 27 -6.10 3.87 5.18
N ARG A 28 -4.83 4.26 5.06
CA ARG A 28 -4.33 5.09 3.96
C ARG A 28 -4.49 4.39 2.61
N LEU A 29 -4.12 3.11 2.52
CA LEU A 29 -4.23 2.34 1.28
C LEU A 29 -5.70 2.14 0.88
N ARG A 30 -6.59 1.81 1.83
CA ARG A 30 -8.04 1.74 1.56
C ARG A 30 -8.63 3.08 1.13
N GLN A 31 -8.13 4.19 1.67
CA GLN A 31 -8.59 5.51 1.28
C GLN A 31 -8.18 5.84 -0.16
N ALA A 32 -6.92 5.56 -0.54
CA ALA A 32 -6.44 5.77 -1.90
C ALA A 32 -7.26 4.94 -2.91
N GLN A 33 -7.53 3.67 -2.60
CA GLN A 33 -8.36 2.81 -3.45
C GLN A 33 -9.80 3.31 -3.57
N ARG A 34 -10.44 3.71 -2.46
CA ARG A 34 -11.80 4.26 -2.49
C ARG A 34 -11.88 5.56 -3.28
N GLN A 35 -10.92 6.46 -3.11
CA GLN A 35 -10.88 7.71 -3.88
C GLN A 35 -10.88 7.42 -5.38
N ILE A 36 -10.10 6.45 -5.83
CA ILE A 36 -10.06 6.05 -7.24
C ILE A 36 -11.39 5.43 -7.69
N MET A 37 -11.94 4.50 -6.92
CA MET A 37 -13.20 3.82 -7.27
C MET A 37 -14.43 4.73 -7.25
N ASP A 38 -14.46 5.72 -6.35
CA ASP A 38 -15.61 6.61 -6.17
C ASP A 38 -15.61 7.76 -7.19
N THR A 39 -14.45 8.11 -7.78
CA THR A 39 -14.32 9.26 -8.67
C THR A 39 -14.25 8.93 -10.15
N LEU A 40 -13.92 7.69 -10.52
CA LEU A 40 -13.63 7.32 -11.91
C LEU A 40 -14.58 6.25 -12.43
N SER A 41 -15.19 6.53 -13.58
CA SER A 41 -15.89 5.53 -14.36
C SER A 41 -14.86 4.63 -15.07
N PRO A 42 -15.13 3.33 -15.27
CA PRO A 42 -14.24 2.45 -16.03
C PRO A 42 -13.92 2.96 -17.45
N GLU A 43 -14.81 3.75 -18.04
CA GLU A 43 -14.62 4.34 -19.37
C GLU A 43 -13.60 5.49 -19.40
N ASP A 44 -13.37 6.16 -18.27
CA ASP A 44 -12.41 7.26 -18.11
C ASP A 44 -11.07 6.79 -17.52
N ALA A 45 -10.95 5.51 -17.20
CA ALA A 45 -9.73 4.94 -16.64
C ALA A 45 -8.54 5.11 -17.60
N SER A 46 -7.44 5.66 -17.10
CA SER A 46 -6.15 5.84 -17.76
C SER A 46 -5.00 5.47 -16.83
N PHE A 47 -3.78 5.38 -17.37
CA PHE A 47 -2.59 5.16 -16.54
C PHE A 47 -2.41 6.28 -15.50
N SER A 48 -2.64 7.54 -15.90
CA SER A 48 -2.38 8.71 -15.04
C SER A 48 -3.36 8.86 -13.89
N ASN A 49 -4.61 8.39 -14.03
CA ASN A 49 -5.64 8.55 -13.00
C ASN A 49 -5.93 7.26 -12.19
N ILE A 50 -5.51 6.08 -12.67
CA ILE A 50 -5.60 4.81 -11.92
C ILE A 50 -4.22 4.33 -11.46
N LEU A 51 -3.34 3.97 -12.40
CA LEU A 51 -2.13 3.19 -12.09
C LEU A 51 -1.05 4.03 -11.42
N MET A 52 -0.82 5.25 -11.90
CA MET A 52 0.14 6.19 -11.32
C MET A 52 -0.16 6.52 -9.85
N PRO A 53 -1.37 6.97 -9.46
CA PRO A 53 -1.66 7.27 -8.05
C PRO A 53 -1.62 6.02 -7.16
N LEU A 54 -2.02 4.84 -7.66
CA LEU A 54 -1.85 3.59 -6.92
C LEU A 54 -0.38 3.27 -6.67
N ALA A 55 0.47 3.34 -7.70
CA ALA A 55 1.91 3.10 -7.57
C ALA A 55 2.58 4.10 -6.62
N GLN A 56 2.19 5.38 -6.67
CA GLN A 56 2.69 6.39 -5.74
C GLN A 56 2.25 6.12 -4.30
N ALA A 57 1.01 5.69 -4.08
CA ALA A 57 0.51 5.31 -2.76
C ALA A 57 1.24 4.08 -2.21
N GLU A 58 1.50 3.07 -3.05
CA GLU A 58 2.30 1.89 -2.70
C GLU A 58 3.75 2.27 -2.36
N ASN A 59 4.38 3.13 -3.15
CA ASN A 59 5.72 3.63 -2.90
C ASN A 59 5.78 4.38 -1.56
N ALA A 60 4.83 5.27 -1.27
CA ALA A 60 4.77 5.98 0.00
C ALA A 60 4.52 5.06 1.20
N ALA A 61 3.87 3.91 0.98
CA ALA A 61 3.58 2.89 1.99
C ALA A 61 4.72 1.87 2.18
N SER A 62 5.68 1.80 1.27
CA SER A 62 6.63 0.68 1.17
C SER A 62 7.55 0.53 2.39
N ALA A 63 8.06 1.63 2.95
CA ALA A 63 8.89 1.62 4.15
C ALA A 63 8.11 1.14 5.39
N ASP A 64 6.89 1.67 5.59
CA ASP A 64 6.02 1.27 6.70
C ASP A 64 5.59 -0.21 6.56
N ARG A 65 5.30 -0.66 5.33
CA ARG A 65 4.99 -2.06 5.01
C ARG A 65 6.15 -2.98 5.38
N TRP A 66 7.37 -2.63 4.99
CA TRP A 66 8.56 -3.41 5.32
C TRP A 66 8.74 -3.51 6.84
N LEU A 67 8.57 -2.40 7.58
CA LEU A 67 8.70 -2.39 9.03
C LEU A 67 7.67 -3.31 9.71
N VAL A 68 6.39 -3.19 9.33
CA VAL A 68 5.28 -3.98 9.88
C VAL A 68 5.48 -5.47 9.60
N THR A 69 5.81 -5.84 8.35
CA THR A 69 5.98 -7.24 7.94
C THR A 69 7.25 -7.86 8.52
N SER A 70 8.34 -7.08 8.65
CA SER A 70 9.60 -7.57 9.20
C SER A 70 9.58 -7.70 10.72
N TYR A 71 8.70 -6.97 11.42
CA TYR A 71 8.59 -7.01 12.88
C TYR A 71 8.32 -8.43 13.41
N ARG A 72 7.61 -9.27 12.64
CA ARG A 72 7.41 -10.69 12.97
C ARG A 72 8.71 -11.48 13.17
N ASN A 73 9.77 -11.06 12.50
CA ASN A 73 11.08 -11.73 12.56
C ASN A 73 11.90 -11.28 13.79
N PHE A 74 11.49 -10.20 14.46
CA PHE A 74 12.27 -9.54 15.52
C PHE A 74 11.58 -9.55 16.89
N SER A 75 10.29 -9.90 16.96
CA SER A 75 9.52 -9.94 18.21
C SER A 75 8.62 -11.18 18.29
N PRO A 76 8.70 -11.98 19.38
CA PRO A 76 7.80 -13.13 19.60
C PRO A 76 6.32 -12.74 19.70
N ASP A 77 6.03 -11.52 20.14
CA ASP A 77 4.67 -10.99 20.35
C ASP A 77 4.04 -10.43 19.05
N ALA A 78 4.75 -10.52 17.92
CA ALA A 78 4.38 -9.86 16.67
C ALA A 78 3.34 -10.62 15.82
N ASN A 79 2.95 -11.84 16.21
CA ASN A 79 2.15 -12.72 15.35
C ASN A 79 0.83 -12.06 14.93
N ILE A 80 0.14 -11.39 15.85
CA ILE A 80 -1.16 -10.73 15.61
C ILE A 80 -1.05 -9.58 14.59
N THR A 81 0.07 -8.84 14.60
CA THR A 81 0.23 -7.68 13.72
C THR A 81 0.58 -8.09 12.29
N ALA A 82 1.32 -9.19 12.14
CA ALA A 82 1.63 -9.76 10.83
C ALA A 82 0.35 -10.26 10.14
N THR A 83 -0.50 -11.00 10.87
CA THR A 83 -1.75 -11.53 10.31
C THR A 83 -2.68 -10.41 9.84
N LEU A 84 -2.80 -9.32 10.60
CA LEU A 84 -3.64 -8.17 10.23
C LEU A 84 -3.25 -7.57 8.86
N PHE A 85 -1.95 -7.49 8.59
CA PHE A 85 -1.47 -6.93 7.33
C PHE A 85 -1.55 -7.94 6.18
N GLU A 86 -1.27 -9.22 6.45
CA GLU A 86 -1.44 -10.31 5.48
C GLU A 86 -2.91 -10.47 5.04
N ASP A 87 -3.86 -10.38 5.99
CA ASP A 87 -5.30 -10.39 5.71
C ASP A 87 -5.71 -9.22 4.80
N PHE A 88 -5.12 -8.04 5.03
CA PHE A 88 -5.34 -6.88 4.17
C PHE A 88 -4.72 -7.06 2.78
N GLU A 89 -3.52 -7.62 2.67
CA GLU A 89 -2.90 -7.92 1.36
C GLU A 89 -3.76 -8.88 0.53
N LEU A 90 -4.39 -9.88 1.19
CA LEU A 90 -5.36 -10.76 0.56
C LEU A 90 -6.62 -10.01 0.10
N GLU A 91 -7.16 -9.13 0.95
CA GLU A 91 -8.34 -8.30 0.62
C GLU A 91 -8.11 -7.45 -0.63
N ILE A 92 -6.98 -6.74 -0.71
CA ILE A 92 -6.69 -5.87 -1.86
C ILE A 92 -6.40 -6.67 -3.14
N THR A 93 -5.71 -7.80 -3.03
CA THR A 93 -5.41 -8.67 -4.18
C THR A 93 -6.69 -9.24 -4.77
N LEU A 94 -7.67 -9.52 -3.93
CA LEU A 94 -8.98 -10.06 -4.32
C LEU A 94 -10.04 -8.99 -4.57
N HIS A 95 -9.67 -7.70 -4.51
CA HIS A 95 -10.62 -6.61 -4.64
C HIS A 95 -11.10 -6.50 -6.10
N LYS A 96 -12.13 -7.27 -6.45
CA LYS A 96 -12.71 -7.41 -7.81
C LYS A 96 -12.98 -6.06 -8.49
N ASN A 97 -13.37 -5.04 -7.73
CA ASN A 97 -13.64 -3.71 -8.29
C ASN A 97 -12.37 -3.01 -8.77
N LEU A 98 -11.22 -3.24 -8.11
CA LEU A 98 -9.92 -2.74 -8.57
C LEU A 98 -9.50 -3.47 -9.85
N PHE A 99 -9.72 -4.79 -9.90
CA PHE A 99 -9.44 -5.59 -11.09
C PHE A 99 -10.31 -5.18 -12.29
N ASN A 100 -11.57 -4.80 -12.08
CA ASN A 100 -12.44 -4.30 -13.14
C ASN A 100 -11.97 -2.94 -13.72
N HIS A 101 -11.21 -2.15 -12.95
CA HIS A 101 -10.56 -0.92 -13.42
C HIS A 101 -9.25 -1.18 -14.21
N ASN A 102 -8.84 -2.43 -14.41
CA ASN A 102 -7.86 -2.80 -15.44
C ASN A 102 -8.37 -2.58 -16.88
N ALA A 103 -9.49 -1.87 -17.08
CA ALA A 103 -9.84 -1.27 -18.36
C ALA A 103 -8.67 -0.47 -18.95
N VAL A 104 -7.80 0.11 -18.11
CA VAL A 104 -6.53 0.73 -18.55
C VAL A 104 -5.65 -0.24 -19.33
N LEU A 105 -5.47 -1.49 -18.88
CA LEU A 105 -4.67 -2.49 -19.62
C LEU A 105 -5.27 -2.85 -20.99
N ARG A 106 -6.58 -2.62 -21.18
CA ARG A 106 -7.25 -2.85 -22.45
C ARG A 106 -7.15 -1.66 -23.40
N LYS A 107 -6.79 -0.49 -22.87
CA LYS A 107 -6.50 0.70 -23.65
C LYS A 107 -5.01 0.66 -23.96
N ASP A 108 -4.67 0.55 -25.24
CA ASP A 108 -3.29 0.63 -25.74
C ASP A 108 -2.80 2.09 -25.66
N GLU A 109 -2.80 2.63 -24.44
CA GLU A 109 -2.49 4.02 -24.14
C GLU A 109 -0.97 4.22 -24.23
N LEU A 110 -0.55 5.14 -25.10
CA LEU A 110 0.87 5.52 -25.21
C LEU A 110 1.27 6.27 -23.94
N LEU A 111 2.23 5.72 -23.20
CA LEU A 111 2.82 6.37 -22.05
C LEU A 111 3.91 7.33 -22.53
N ASP A 112 3.77 8.62 -22.20
CA ASP A 112 4.83 9.59 -22.42
C ASP A 112 6.06 9.18 -21.60
N CYS A 113 7.17 8.96 -22.29
CA CYS A 113 8.45 8.55 -21.73
C CYS A 113 9.30 9.72 -21.21
#